data_AF-A0A514X124-F1
#
_entry.id   AF-A0A514X124-F1
#
_cell.length_a   1.000
_cell.length_b   1.000
_cell.length_c   1.000
_cell.angle_alpha   90.00
_cell.angle_beta   90.00
_cell.angle_gamma   90.00
#
_symmetry.space_group_name_H-M   'P 1'
#
loop_
_entity.id
_entity.type
_entity.pdbx_description
1 polymer ?
#
loop_
_entity_poly.entity_id
_entity_poly.type
_entity_poly.pdbx_seq_one_letter_code
_entity_poly.pdbx_strand_id
1 'polypeptide(L)'
;MKNMILLTTLLLLSFKVSAQELLVVQAPGADPATYKEVIRNTQGAVTYAEIQSQQLRRNAIQEEQVFALGDQLQKPEADLKKEVESLQRQAPLTENSMMFLKDFSSKKSQDSRSADWDIQTCKVSALVDALPEPSCQLQKVDIQQVKRQWPQADLLMIESITIDLAEPKTVSVDSRASYHWTLLSSAYKKISFYGTYQQFQQQHFFSDPFIEGACDGFSSNIDDFDTNNRALVFFSKECTKKAYTPPVQKTSFAQWVDDHKVLVYSLGAVLAGGAVVAMQGKTLVIDKN
;
A
#
# COMPACT_ATOMS: atom_id res chain seq x y z
N MET A 1 -9.57 -30.88 37.44
CA MET A 1 -10.69 -30.41 36.58
C MET A 1 -10.87 -28.89 36.55
N LYS A 2 -10.69 -28.13 37.64
CA LYS A 2 -10.79 -26.64 37.61
C LYS A 2 -9.76 -25.93 36.71
N ASN A 3 -8.55 -26.47 36.55
CA ASN A 3 -7.51 -25.85 35.71
C ASN A 3 -7.71 -26.07 34.20
N MET A 4 -8.60 -26.99 33.79
CA MET A 4 -8.86 -27.27 32.36
C MET A 4 -9.93 -26.34 31.77
N ILE A 5 -10.82 -25.80 32.61
CA ILE A 5 -11.89 -24.86 32.23
C ILE A 5 -11.32 -23.44 32.05
N LEU A 6 -10.27 -23.08 32.79
CA LEU A 6 -9.61 -21.78 32.66
C LEU A 6 -8.79 -21.65 31.36
N LEU A 7 -8.19 -22.75 30.89
CA LEU A 7 -7.38 -22.76 29.67
C LEU A 7 -8.26 -22.67 28.40
N THR A 8 -9.48 -23.23 28.45
CA THR A 8 -10.44 -23.17 27.33
C THR A 8 -11.16 -21.82 27.23
N THR A 9 -11.37 -21.11 28.35
CA THR A 9 -11.92 -19.74 28.31
C THR A 9 -10.90 -18.70 27.86
N LEU A 10 -9.60 -18.88 28.13
CA LEU A 10 -8.54 -17.98 27.65
C LEU A 10 -8.28 -18.13 26.13
N LEU A 11 -8.41 -19.35 25.57
CA LEU A 11 -8.29 -19.58 24.13
C LEU A 11 -9.46 -19.02 23.32
N LEU A 12 -10.67 -18.98 23.87
CA LEU A 12 -11.86 -18.43 23.20
C LEU A 12 -11.87 -16.88 23.16
N LEU A 13 -11.12 -16.21 24.02
CA LEU A 13 -10.93 -14.74 24.00
C LEU A 13 -9.84 -14.27 23.03
N SER A 14 -9.09 -15.19 22.42
CA SER A 14 -7.96 -14.86 21.53
C SER A 14 -8.34 -14.78 20.06
N PHE A 15 -9.55 -15.22 19.68
CA PHE A 15 -10.08 -15.00 18.33
C PHE A 15 -10.85 -13.68 18.29
N LYS A 16 -10.15 -12.55 18.43
CA LYS A 16 -10.60 -11.36 17.72
C LYS A 16 -10.48 -11.70 16.25
N VAL A 17 -11.56 -12.19 15.66
CA VAL A 17 -11.75 -12.20 14.20
C VAL A 17 -11.39 -10.79 13.76
N SER A 18 -10.23 -10.63 13.14
CA SER A 18 -9.85 -9.38 12.51
C SER A 18 -10.97 -9.07 11.54
N ALA A 19 -11.83 -8.11 11.87
CA ALA A 19 -12.85 -7.63 10.95
C ALA A 19 -12.09 -7.26 9.67
N GLN A 20 -12.34 -8.00 8.59
CA GLN A 20 -11.68 -7.72 7.32
C GLN A 20 -12.06 -6.30 6.94
N GLU A 21 -11.05 -5.42 6.84
CA GLU A 21 -11.27 -4.05 6.42
C GLU A 21 -11.96 -4.06 5.04
N LEU A 22 -13.05 -3.30 4.95
CA LEU A 22 -13.84 -3.15 3.76
C LEU A 22 -13.25 -2.01 2.93
N LEU A 23 -12.46 -2.35 1.93
CA LEU A 23 -11.86 -1.38 1.04
C LEU A 23 -12.92 -0.77 0.12
N VAL A 24 -13.02 0.55 0.10
CA VAL A 24 -13.95 1.28 -0.78
C VAL A 24 -13.17 2.29 -1.64
N VAL A 25 -13.32 2.16 -2.95
CA VAL A 25 -12.77 3.04 -3.99
C VAL A 25 -13.89 3.97 -4.45
N GLN A 26 -13.58 5.26 -4.61
CA GLN A 26 -14.53 6.25 -5.11
C GLN A 26 -14.48 6.27 -6.65
N ALA A 27 -15.64 6.21 -7.31
CA ALA A 27 -15.68 6.49 -8.74
C ALA A 27 -15.44 8.00 -8.98
N PRO A 28 -14.72 8.42 -10.04
CA PRO A 28 -14.39 9.83 -10.27
C PRO A 28 -15.57 10.81 -10.31
N GLY A 29 -16.75 10.34 -10.74
CA GLY A 29 -17.98 11.14 -10.78
C GLY A 29 -18.82 11.12 -9.50
N ALA A 30 -18.41 10.36 -8.48
CA ALA A 30 -19.14 10.27 -7.22
C ALA A 30 -18.93 11.53 -6.36
N ASP A 31 -19.97 11.99 -5.66
CA ASP A 31 -19.88 13.13 -4.76
C ASP A 31 -18.92 12.86 -3.57
N PRO A 32 -17.83 13.64 -3.41
CA PRO A 32 -16.84 13.39 -2.37
C PRO A 32 -17.36 13.53 -0.94
N ALA A 33 -18.30 14.45 -0.70
CA ALA A 33 -18.86 14.66 0.65
C ALA A 33 -19.70 13.45 1.09
N THR A 34 -20.55 12.99 0.18
CA THR A 34 -21.37 11.80 0.35
C THR A 34 -20.52 10.54 0.51
N TYR A 35 -19.46 10.37 -0.29
CA TYR A 35 -18.51 9.27 -0.13
C TYR A 35 -17.91 9.27 1.28
N LYS A 36 -17.36 10.40 1.75
CA LYS A 36 -16.77 10.52 3.09
C LYS A 36 -17.77 10.23 4.21
N GLU A 37 -19.02 10.67 4.07
CA GLU A 37 -20.10 10.35 5.00
C GLU A 37 -20.35 8.83 5.09
N VAL A 38 -20.43 8.15 3.94
CA VAL A 38 -20.64 6.70 3.87
C VAL A 38 -19.48 5.94 4.51
N ILE A 39 -18.23 6.32 4.23
CA ILE A 39 -17.05 5.72 4.86
C ILE A 39 -17.11 5.85 6.39
N ARG A 40 -17.37 7.06 6.91
CA ARG A 40 -17.44 7.31 8.36
C ARG A 40 -18.54 6.51 9.06
N ASN A 41 -19.65 6.28 8.37
CA ASN A 41 -20.81 5.56 8.93
C ASN A 41 -20.72 4.04 8.74
N THR A 42 -19.76 3.54 7.97
CA THR A 42 -19.61 2.10 7.70
C THR A 42 -18.50 1.51 8.56
N GLN A 43 -18.86 0.64 9.50
CA GLN A 43 -17.90 0.02 10.41
C GLN A 43 -16.85 -0.80 9.63
N GLY A 44 -15.57 -0.49 9.84
CA GLY A 44 -14.46 -1.18 9.20
C GLY A 44 -14.22 -0.79 7.74
N ALA A 45 -14.90 0.24 7.22
CA ALA A 45 -14.58 0.79 5.91
C ALA A 45 -13.26 1.55 5.94
N VAL A 46 -12.44 1.31 4.92
CA VAL A 46 -11.17 2.01 4.68
C VAL A 46 -11.14 2.50 3.25
N THR A 47 -10.64 3.71 3.06
CA THR A 47 -10.46 4.29 1.73
C THR A 47 -9.24 3.69 1.04
N TYR A 48 -9.24 3.74 -0.29
CA TYR A 48 -8.07 3.32 -1.06
C TYR A 48 -6.83 4.18 -0.76
N ALA A 49 -7.00 5.49 -0.56
CA ALA A 49 -5.91 6.38 -0.17
C ALA A 49 -5.29 5.99 1.17
N GLU A 50 -6.09 5.57 2.16
CA GLU A 50 -5.60 5.10 3.46
C GLU A 50 -4.80 3.80 3.35
N ILE A 51 -5.29 2.83 2.56
CA ILE A 51 -4.55 1.58 2.31
C ILE A 51 -3.20 1.85 1.64
N GLN A 52 -3.18 2.70 0.61
CA GLN A 52 -1.91 3.07 -0.05
C GLN A 52 -0.97 3.80 0.92
N SER A 53 -1.49 4.70 1.76
CA SER A 53 -0.70 5.37 2.79
C SER A 53 -0.12 4.38 3.81
N GLN A 54 -0.89 3.36 4.23
CA GLN A 54 -0.39 2.32 5.12
C GLN A 54 0.70 1.46 4.47
N GLN A 55 0.54 1.10 3.19
CA GLN A 55 1.53 0.36 2.42
C GLN A 55 2.83 1.16 2.28
N LEU A 56 2.75 2.45 1.93
CA LEU A 56 3.93 3.31 1.76
C LEU A 56 4.67 3.60 3.07
N ARG A 57 3.98 3.52 4.21
CA ARG A 57 4.61 3.63 5.54
C ARG A 57 5.42 2.39 5.94
N ARG A 58 5.34 1.29 5.18
CA ARG A 58 6.03 0.04 5.46
C ARG A 58 6.96 -0.32 4.30
N ASN A 59 8.26 -0.34 4.58
CA ASN A 59 9.24 -0.82 3.63
C ASN A 59 10.36 -1.58 4.35
N ALA A 60 10.07 -2.82 4.75
CA ALA A 60 10.98 -3.64 5.54
C ALA A 60 12.33 -3.86 4.83
N ILE A 61 12.32 -4.02 3.50
CA ILE A 61 13.54 -4.27 2.72
C ILE A 61 14.45 -3.04 2.76
N GLN A 62 13.91 -1.85 2.48
CA GLN A 62 14.70 -0.62 2.54
C GLN A 62 15.12 -0.30 3.98
N GLU A 63 14.25 -0.52 4.96
CA GLU A 63 14.54 -0.28 6.37
C GLU A 63 15.71 -1.15 6.87
N GLU A 64 15.74 -2.43 6.50
CA GLU A 64 16.88 -3.32 6.76
C GLU A 64 18.18 -2.79 6.13
N GLN A 65 18.13 -2.35 4.87
CA GLN A 65 19.28 -1.79 4.18
C GLN A 65 19.77 -0.48 4.80
N VAL A 66 18.85 0.37 5.25
CA VAL A 66 19.16 1.62 5.95
C VAL A 66 19.85 1.31 7.28
N PHE A 67 19.34 0.36 8.07
CA PHE A 67 19.97 0.01 9.35
C PHE A 67 21.33 -0.65 9.19
N ALA A 68 21.55 -1.39 8.09
CA ALA A 68 22.85 -1.97 7.76
C ALA A 68 23.96 -0.92 7.55
N LEU A 69 23.62 0.36 7.32
CA LEU A 69 24.61 1.44 7.31
C LEU A 69 25.35 1.59 8.64
N GLY A 70 24.72 1.19 9.76
CA GLY A 70 25.33 1.23 11.09
C GLY A 70 26.58 0.37 11.23
N ASP A 71 26.64 -0.75 10.51
CA ASP A 71 27.80 -1.65 10.49
C ASP A 71 28.93 -1.11 9.59
N GLN A 72 28.63 -0.12 8.76
CA GLN A 72 29.53 0.42 7.76
C GLN A 72 30.17 1.76 8.16
N LEU A 73 30.08 2.15 9.44
CA LEU A 73 30.56 3.44 9.93
C LEU A 73 32.05 3.73 9.60
N GLN A 74 32.87 2.71 9.36
CA GLN A 74 34.28 2.86 9.01
C GLN A 74 34.55 3.03 7.50
N LYS A 75 33.52 2.88 6.64
CA LYS A 75 33.67 3.12 5.20
C LYS A 75 34.05 4.58 4.91
N PRO A 76 34.72 4.85 3.77
CA PRO A 76 34.96 6.21 3.31
C PRO A 76 33.65 7.01 3.22
N GLU A 77 33.69 8.28 3.64
CA GLU A 77 32.52 9.14 3.73
C GLU A 77 31.78 9.27 2.38
N ALA A 78 32.54 9.41 1.28
CA ALA A 78 31.98 9.54 -0.06
C ALA A 78 31.17 8.31 -0.50
N ASP A 79 31.57 7.11 -0.05
CA ASP A 79 30.86 5.87 -0.37
C ASP A 79 29.58 5.75 0.46
N LEU A 80 29.66 6.07 1.76
CA LEU A 80 28.49 6.13 2.64
C LEU A 80 27.44 7.13 2.14
N LYS A 81 27.89 8.30 1.67
CA LYS A 81 27.00 9.31 1.09
C LYS A 81 26.25 8.77 -0.11
N LYS A 82 26.96 8.15 -1.07
CA LYS A 82 26.33 7.54 -2.26
C LYS A 82 25.34 6.44 -1.89
N GLU A 83 25.68 5.63 -0.88
CA GLU A 83 24.82 4.55 -0.40
C GLU A 83 23.52 5.12 0.20
N VAL A 84 23.62 6.14 1.05
CA VAL A 84 22.46 6.86 1.60
C VAL A 84 21.60 7.48 0.50
N GLU A 85 22.20 8.21 -0.44
CA GLU A 85 21.46 8.83 -1.56
C GLU A 85 20.76 7.78 -2.45
N SER A 86 21.43 6.65 -2.70
CA SER A 86 20.86 5.53 -3.44
C SER A 86 19.65 4.96 -2.71
N LEU A 87 19.78 4.65 -1.41
CA LEU A 87 18.69 4.13 -0.60
C LEU A 87 17.51 5.11 -0.55
N GLN A 88 17.78 6.40 -0.39
CA GLN A 88 16.75 7.44 -0.39
C GLN A 88 16.02 7.59 -1.74
N ARG A 89 16.66 7.29 -2.87
CA ARG A 89 16.03 7.36 -4.20
C ARG A 89 15.13 6.16 -4.49
N GLN A 90 15.41 5.01 -3.88
CA GLN A 90 14.69 3.77 -4.17
C GLN A 90 13.22 3.81 -3.74
N ALA A 91 12.94 4.35 -2.55
CA ALA A 91 11.58 4.41 -2.00
C ALA A 91 11.45 5.47 -0.89
N PRO A 92 10.22 5.86 -0.52
CA PRO A 92 9.97 6.73 0.62
C PRO A 92 10.54 6.15 1.93
N LEU A 93 11.24 6.97 2.71
CA LEU A 93 11.77 6.56 4.01
C LEU A 93 10.64 6.34 5.01
N THR A 94 10.68 5.23 5.76
CA THR A 94 9.81 5.00 6.92
C THR A 94 10.20 5.93 8.08
N GLU A 95 9.30 6.08 9.06
CA GLU A 95 9.57 6.87 10.27
C GLU A 95 10.80 6.34 11.03
N ASN A 96 10.93 5.02 11.16
CA ASN A 96 12.10 4.41 11.78
C ASN A 96 13.39 4.66 10.97
N SER A 97 13.32 4.51 9.65
CA SER A 97 14.46 4.78 8.75
C SER A 97 14.89 6.24 8.84
N MET A 98 13.94 7.16 8.90
CA MET A 98 14.19 8.58 9.14
C MET A 98 14.91 8.77 10.48
N MET A 99 14.34 8.32 11.60
CA MET A 99 14.96 8.46 12.92
C MET A 99 16.39 7.91 12.96
N PHE A 100 16.62 6.73 12.39
CA PHE A 100 17.97 6.17 12.27
C PHE A 100 18.89 7.06 11.42
N LEU A 101 18.44 7.50 10.25
CA LEU A 101 19.25 8.35 9.36
C LEU A 101 19.57 9.70 10.00
N LYS A 102 18.68 10.24 10.84
CA LYS A 102 18.96 11.45 11.63
C LYS A 102 20.14 11.21 12.57
N ASP A 103 20.07 10.16 13.39
CA ASP A 103 21.15 9.86 14.34
C ASP A 103 22.46 9.53 13.63
N PHE A 104 22.39 8.77 12.55
CA PHE A 104 23.54 8.42 11.71
C PHE A 104 24.18 9.66 11.07
N SER A 105 23.39 10.52 10.43
CA SER A 105 23.88 11.74 9.76
C SER A 105 24.36 12.79 10.75
N SER A 106 23.71 12.95 11.90
CA SER A 106 24.15 13.85 12.97
C SER A 106 25.52 13.45 13.51
N LYS A 107 25.73 12.15 13.78
CA LYS A 107 27.04 11.63 14.18
C LYS A 107 28.11 11.88 13.12
N LYS A 108 27.78 11.65 11.84
CA LYS A 108 28.71 11.89 10.72
C LYS A 108 29.03 13.37 10.52
N SER A 109 28.05 14.25 10.69
CA SER A 109 28.25 15.70 10.65
C SER A 109 29.23 16.15 11.74
N GLN A 110 29.10 15.65 12.97
CA GLN A 110 30.01 15.99 14.07
C GLN A 110 31.47 15.57 13.79
N ASP A 111 31.67 14.40 13.19
CA ASP A 111 32.99 13.87 12.87
C ASP A 111 33.69 14.61 11.71
N SER A 112 32.92 15.01 10.69
CA SER A 112 33.44 15.50 9.39
C SER A 112 33.24 17.00 9.12
N ARG A 113 32.30 17.65 9.81
CA ARG A 113 31.76 18.99 9.48
C ARG A 113 31.31 19.12 8.02
N SER A 114 30.79 18.02 7.48
CA SER A 114 30.35 17.93 6.09
C SER A 114 28.96 18.55 5.91
N ALA A 115 28.87 19.56 5.04
CA ALA A 115 27.62 20.24 4.72
C ALA A 115 26.55 19.28 4.13
N ASP A 116 26.98 18.18 3.51
CA ASP A 116 26.06 17.18 2.98
C ASP A 116 25.37 16.39 4.10
N TRP A 117 26.11 15.99 5.15
CA TRP A 117 25.53 15.34 6.31
C TRP A 117 24.63 16.27 7.11
N ASP A 118 24.94 17.58 7.13
CA ASP A 118 24.05 18.60 7.69
C ASP A 118 22.72 18.67 6.91
N ILE A 119 22.78 18.68 5.57
CA ILE A 119 21.56 18.64 4.75
C ILE A 119 20.75 17.38 5.02
N GLN A 120 21.40 16.22 5.18
CA GLN A 120 20.70 14.97 5.50
C GLN A 120 20.07 14.98 6.90
N THR A 121 20.76 15.54 7.88
CA THR A 121 20.23 15.72 9.24
C THR A 121 19.01 16.64 9.19
N CYS A 122 19.13 17.79 8.53
CA CYS A 122 18.05 18.74 8.33
C CYS A 122 16.87 18.17 7.55
N LYS A 123 17.13 17.36 6.52
CA LYS A 123 16.10 16.68 5.74
C LYS A 123 15.13 15.94 6.66
N VAL A 124 15.69 15.13 7.55
CA VAL A 124 14.92 14.29 8.46
C VAL A 124 14.32 15.10 9.60
N SER A 125 15.13 15.92 10.28
CA SER A 125 14.66 16.74 11.42
C SER A 125 13.49 17.63 11.06
N ALA A 126 13.43 18.16 9.83
CA ALA A 126 12.28 18.94 9.35
C ALA A 126 10.95 18.17 9.39
N LEU A 127 10.98 16.84 9.27
CA LEU A 127 9.79 15.98 9.22
C LEU A 127 9.43 15.32 10.55
N VAL A 128 10.44 14.93 11.35
CA VAL A 128 10.23 14.13 12.57
C VAL A 128 10.35 14.93 13.87
N ASP A 129 11.06 16.07 13.86
CA ASP A 129 11.24 16.88 15.07
C ASP A 129 10.16 17.96 15.17
N ALA A 130 9.71 18.22 16.40
CA ALA A 130 8.83 19.35 16.68
C ALA A 130 9.54 20.71 16.46
N LEU A 131 10.86 20.75 16.65
CA LEU A 131 11.71 21.92 16.51
C LEU A 131 13.01 21.52 15.79
N PRO A 132 13.10 21.68 14.46
CA PRO A 132 14.32 21.37 13.72
C PRO A 132 15.46 22.32 14.09
N GLU A 133 16.70 21.93 13.79
CA GLU A 133 17.86 22.75 14.09
C GLU A 133 17.81 24.13 13.40
N PRO A 134 18.25 25.22 14.05
CA PRO A 134 18.24 26.56 13.46
C PRO A 134 19.08 26.71 12.18
N SER A 135 20.01 25.79 11.94
CA SER A 135 20.88 25.73 10.76
C SER A 135 20.14 25.26 9.50
N CYS A 136 18.97 24.64 9.64
CA CYS A 136 18.21 24.09 8.53
C CYS A 136 17.50 25.17 7.71
N GLN A 137 17.51 25.03 6.38
CA GLN A 137 16.85 25.97 5.48
C GLN A 137 15.39 25.55 5.28
N LEU A 138 14.60 25.75 6.32
CA LEU A 138 13.20 25.30 6.35
C LEU A 138 12.32 26.15 5.42
N GLN A 139 11.55 25.46 4.59
CA GLN A 139 10.48 26.01 3.79
C GLN A 139 9.15 25.38 4.21
N LYS A 140 8.14 26.22 4.43
CA LYS A 140 6.78 25.76 4.71
C LYS A 140 6.14 25.22 3.43
N VAL A 141 5.52 24.05 3.52
CA VAL A 141 4.72 23.50 2.43
C VAL A 141 3.34 24.17 2.44
N ASP A 142 3.00 24.84 1.34
CA ASP A 142 1.67 25.44 1.15
C ASP A 142 0.66 24.35 0.73
N ILE A 143 0.00 23.77 1.73
CA ILE A 143 -1.02 22.74 1.55
C ILE A 143 -2.20 23.23 0.70
N GLN A 144 -2.56 24.51 0.80
CA GLN A 144 -3.65 25.09 0.02
C GLN A 144 -3.27 25.25 -1.45
N GLN A 145 -2.00 25.60 -1.74
CA GLN A 145 -1.49 25.57 -3.10
C GLN A 145 -1.45 24.14 -3.66
N VAL A 146 -0.95 23.17 -2.89
CA VAL A 146 -0.96 21.76 -3.31
C VAL A 146 -2.38 21.29 -3.62
N LYS A 147 -3.36 21.58 -2.76
CA LYS A 147 -4.76 21.21 -3.00
C LYS A 147 -5.35 21.91 -4.22
N ARG A 148 -4.98 23.16 -4.51
CA ARG A 148 -5.43 23.87 -5.72
C ARG A 148 -4.81 23.29 -7.00
N GLN A 149 -3.55 22.89 -6.95
CA GLN A 149 -2.84 22.30 -8.09
C GLN A 149 -3.32 20.86 -8.38
N TRP A 150 -3.65 20.10 -7.34
CA TRP A 150 -4.16 18.73 -7.44
C TRP A 150 -5.45 18.55 -6.61
N PRO A 151 -6.59 19.07 -7.09
CA PRO A 151 -7.85 19.07 -6.34
C PRO A 151 -8.41 17.66 -6.07
N GLN A 152 -7.98 16.67 -6.87
CA GLN A 152 -8.40 15.27 -6.75
C GLN A 152 -7.66 14.49 -5.65
N ALA A 153 -6.54 15.02 -5.13
CA ALA A 153 -5.78 14.37 -4.09
C ALA A 153 -6.48 14.53 -2.73
N ASP A 154 -6.55 13.44 -1.97
CA ASP A 154 -7.04 13.40 -0.59
C ASP A 154 -5.89 13.61 0.39
N LEU A 155 -4.77 12.92 0.15
CA LEU A 155 -3.60 12.94 1.03
C LEU A 155 -2.35 13.38 0.26
N LEU A 156 -1.48 14.10 0.94
CA LEU A 156 -0.08 14.30 0.56
C LEU A 156 0.80 13.49 1.51
N MET A 157 1.75 12.74 0.96
CA MET A 157 2.82 12.11 1.71
C MET A 157 4.16 12.74 1.37
N ILE A 158 4.95 13.03 2.40
CA ILE A 158 6.35 13.43 2.29
C ILE A 158 7.16 12.36 3.02
N GLU A 159 7.92 11.57 2.27
CA GLU A 159 8.41 10.28 2.75
C GLU A 159 7.23 9.43 3.28
N SER A 160 7.31 8.93 4.51
CA SER A 160 6.19 8.22 5.17
C SER A 160 5.22 9.13 5.93
N ILE A 161 5.47 10.45 6.02
CA ILE A 161 4.62 11.38 6.79
C ILE A 161 3.37 11.70 5.99
N THR A 162 2.20 11.37 6.55
CA THR A 162 0.91 11.60 5.91
C THR A 162 0.28 12.93 6.35
N ILE A 163 -0.24 13.67 5.38
CA ILE A 163 -0.91 14.96 5.56
C ILE A 163 -2.26 14.87 4.86
N ASP A 164 -3.34 15.04 5.62
CA ASP A 164 -4.68 15.21 5.05
C ASP A 164 -4.79 16.61 4.43
N LEU A 165 -5.09 16.68 3.13
CA LEU A 165 -5.22 17.95 2.40
C LEU A 165 -6.52 18.68 2.72
N ALA A 166 -7.47 18.05 3.41
CA ALA A 166 -8.67 18.69 3.93
C ALA A 166 -8.44 19.43 5.25
N GLU A 167 -7.38 19.11 5.98
CA GLU A 167 -7.08 19.71 7.29
C GLU A 167 -6.02 20.82 7.17
N PRO A 168 -6.15 21.93 7.93
CA PRO A 168 -5.14 22.98 7.96
C PRO A 168 -3.92 22.52 8.77
N LYS A 169 -3.11 21.62 8.22
CA LYS A 169 -1.84 21.18 8.80
C LYS A 169 -0.70 22.01 8.24
N THR A 170 0.27 22.36 9.09
CA THR A 170 1.54 22.95 8.65
C THR A 170 2.61 21.88 8.72
N VAL A 171 3.35 21.73 7.62
CA VAL A 171 4.58 20.93 7.56
C VAL A 171 5.68 21.78 6.95
N SER A 172 6.90 21.55 7.38
CA SER A 172 8.10 22.20 6.85
C SER A 172 9.06 21.14 6.32
N VAL A 173 9.85 21.51 5.32
CA VAL A 173 10.89 20.68 4.72
C VAL A 173 12.16 21.49 4.58
N ASP A 174 13.34 20.87 4.56
CA ASP A 174 14.56 21.59 4.16
C ASP A 174 14.51 21.81 2.64
N SER A 175 14.57 23.07 2.22
CA SER A 175 14.44 23.51 0.82
C SER A 175 15.52 22.94 -0.10
N ARG A 176 16.66 22.51 0.43
CA ARG A 176 17.79 21.96 -0.33
C ARG A 176 17.69 20.45 -0.52
N ALA A 177 16.91 19.77 0.33
CA ALA A 177 16.81 18.32 0.32
C ALA A 177 15.77 17.82 -0.69
N SER A 178 16.05 16.65 -1.27
CA SER A 178 15.08 15.93 -2.11
C SER A 178 14.27 14.94 -1.26
N TYR A 179 12.98 14.87 -1.51
CA TYR A 179 12.03 14.01 -0.80
C TYR A 179 11.23 13.17 -1.79
N HIS A 180 10.67 12.05 -1.31
CA HIS A 180 9.55 11.41 -2.00
C HIS A 180 8.25 12.14 -1.68
N TRP A 181 7.65 12.73 -2.70
CA TRP A 181 6.33 13.35 -2.68
C TRP A 181 5.35 12.37 -3.29
N THR A 182 4.32 11.99 -2.54
CA THR A 182 3.25 11.13 -3.07
C THR A 182 1.88 11.75 -2.83
N LEU A 183 1.13 11.97 -3.91
CA LEU A 183 -0.28 12.36 -3.84
C LEU A 183 -1.13 11.10 -3.94
N LEU A 184 -2.05 10.94 -2.99
CA LEU A 184 -2.98 9.81 -2.94
C LEU A 184 -4.41 10.31 -3.08
N SER A 185 -5.22 9.52 -3.78
CA SER A 185 -6.63 9.76 -3.97
C SER A 185 -7.40 8.45 -3.84
N SER A 186 -8.64 8.55 -3.38
CA SER A 186 -9.57 7.42 -3.33
C SER A 186 -10.19 7.11 -4.70
N ALA A 187 -10.01 7.99 -5.70
CA ALA A 187 -10.58 7.86 -7.04
C ALA A 187 -9.55 7.75 -8.17
N TYR A 188 -8.30 8.19 -7.95
CA TYR A 188 -7.26 8.31 -8.97
C TYR A 188 -5.96 7.62 -8.57
N LYS A 189 -5.21 7.15 -9.58
CA LYS A 189 -3.89 6.55 -9.43
C LYS A 189 -2.95 7.47 -8.64
N LYS A 190 -2.09 6.85 -7.83
CA LYS A 190 -1.08 7.57 -7.05
C LYS A 190 -0.11 8.30 -7.98
N ILE A 191 0.29 9.49 -7.57
CA ILE A 191 1.33 10.27 -8.25
C ILE A 191 2.54 10.31 -7.31
N SER A 192 3.69 9.85 -7.78
CA SER A 192 4.94 9.84 -7.01
C SER A 192 6.01 10.66 -7.73
N PHE A 193 6.76 11.44 -6.95
CA PHE A 193 7.83 12.31 -7.45
C PHE A 193 8.98 12.35 -6.45
N TYR A 194 10.22 12.26 -6.93
CA TYR A 194 11.41 12.41 -6.10
C TYR A 194 12.16 13.69 -6.49
N GLY A 195 12.29 14.63 -5.55
CA GLY A 195 12.96 15.91 -5.78
C GLY A 195 12.72 16.91 -4.66
N THR A 196 13.18 18.15 -4.85
CA THR A 196 12.94 19.22 -3.87
C THR A 196 11.50 19.72 -3.95
N TYR A 197 11.05 20.45 -2.91
CA TYR A 197 9.70 21.02 -2.91
C TYR A 197 9.47 21.99 -4.08
N GLN A 198 10.46 22.82 -4.41
CA GLN A 198 10.39 23.72 -5.55
C GLN A 198 10.20 22.95 -6.88
N GLN A 199 10.93 21.85 -7.07
CA GLN A 199 10.80 21.03 -8.27
C GLN A 199 9.43 20.35 -8.34
N PHE A 200 8.91 19.88 -7.19
CA PHE A 200 7.57 19.29 -7.09
C PHE A 200 6.48 20.30 -7.50
N GLN A 201 6.56 21.55 -7.04
CA GLN A 201 5.60 22.60 -7.40
C GLN A 201 5.61 22.94 -8.90
N GLN A 202 6.74 22.75 -9.58
CA GLN A 202 6.87 23.00 -11.02
C GLN A 202 6.31 21.88 -11.90
N GLN A 203 5.95 20.73 -11.32
CA GLN A 203 5.45 19.60 -12.11
C GLN A 203 3.96 19.75 -12.45
N HIS A 204 3.61 19.28 -13.65
CA HIS A 204 2.24 19.07 -14.07
C HIS A 204 1.99 17.56 -14.20
N PHE A 205 1.33 17.00 -13.21
CA PHE A 205 0.95 15.59 -13.21
C PHE A 205 -0.49 15.42 -13.69
N PHE A 206 -0.74 14.34 -14.44
CA PHE A 206 -2.08 13.91 -14.82
C PHE A 206 -2.57 12.87 -13.82
N SER A 207 -3.85 12.93 -13.46
CA SER A 207 -4.48 11.98 -12.55
C SER A 207 -5.34 11.02 -13.36
N ASP A 208 -4.89 9.78 -13.47
CA ASP A 208 -5.64 8.72 -14.15
C ASP A 208 -6.65 8.10 -13.17
N PRO A 209 -7.92 7.93 -13.55
CA PRO A 209 -8.91 7.33 -12.66
C PRO A 209 -8.68 5.82 -12.48
N PHE A 210 -9.05 5.28 -11.31
CA PHE A 210 -9.09 3.82 -11.12
C PHE A 210 -10.27 3.17 -11.84
N ILE A 211 -11.37 3.92 -11.94
CA ILE A 211 -12.65 3.44 -12.42
C ILE A 211 -13.07 4.29 -13.62
N GLU A 212 -13.34 3.63 -14.73
CA GLU A 212 -13.87 4.26 -15.94
C GLU A 212 -15.29 3.73 -16.19
N GLY A 213 -16.23 4.63 -16.46
CA GLY A 213 -17.63 4.31 -16.68
C GLY A 213 -18.55 4.74 -15.54
N ALA A 214 -19.72 4.10 -15.46
CA ALA A 214 -20.79 4.47 -14.54
C ALA A 214 -21.30 3.24 -13.77
N CYS A 215 -22.25 3.46 -12.85
CA CYS A 215 -22.84 2.39 -12.06
C CYS A 215 -23.30 1.19 -12.91
N ASP A 216 -23.93 1.43 -14.07
CA ASP A 216 -24.50 0.38 -14.92
C ASP A 216 -23.44 -0.46 -15.66
N GLY A 217 -22.22 0.05 -15.79
CA GLY A 217 -21.10 -0.64 -16.42
C GLY A 217 -19.82 0.17 -16.27
N PHE A 218 -18.79 -0.46 -15.70
CA PHE A 218 -17.49 0.16 -15.48
C PHE A 218 -16.35 -0.85 -15.64
N SER A 219 -15.15 -0.33 -15.88
CA SER A 219 -13.89 -1.06 -15.82
C SER A 219 -13.05 -0.56 -14.65
N SER A 220 -12.35 -1.51 -14.00
CA SER A 220 -11.39 -1.25 -12.93
C SER A 220 -9.96 -1.39 -13.46
N ASN A 221 -9.12 -0.41 -13.16
CA ASN A 221 -7.69 -0.38 -13.45
C ASN A 221 -6.88 -0.25 -12.15
N ILE A 222 -7.26 -1.05 -11.15
CA ILE A 222 -6.55 -1.17 -9.88
C ILE A 222 -5.42 -2.19 -10.07
N ASP A 223 -4.17 -1.73 -9.99
CA ASP A 223 -2.99 -2.54 -10.32
C ASP A 223 -2.76 -3.73 -9.36
N ASP A 224 -3.24 -3.64 -8.12
CA ASP A 224 -3.10 -4.68 -7.09
C ASP A 224 -4.28 -5.66 -7.13
N PHE A 225 -4.00 -6.94 -7.42
CA PHE A 225 -5.01 -7.97 -7.60
C PHE A 225 -5.84 -8.23 -6.34
N ASP A 226 -5.20 -8.33 -5.18
CA ASP A 226 -5.89 -8.61 -3.91
C ASP A 226 -6.81 -7.46 -3.52
N THR A 227 -6.33 -6.24 -3.72
CA THR A 227 -7.08 -5.01 -3.59
C THR A 227 -8.27 -4.98 -4.54
N ASN A 228 -8.06 -5.24 -5.84
CA ASN A 228 -9.13 -5.23 -6.83
C ASN A 228 -10.24 -6.24 -6.53
N ASN A 229 -9.87 -7.42 -6.00
CA ASN A 229 -10.84 -8.46 -5.62
C ASN A 229 -11.66 -8.11 -4.37
N ARG A 230 -11.11 -7.29 -3.48
CA ARG A 230 -11.74 -6.90 -2.21
C ARG A 230 -12.43 -5.55 -2.26
N ALA A 231 -12.10 -4.71 -3.25
CA ALA A 231 -12.60 -3.35 -3.35
C ALA A 231 -14.09 -3.31 -3.71
N LEU A 232 -14.81 -2.41 -3.04
CA LEU A 232 -16.11 -1.91 -3.46
C LEU A 232 -15.94 -0.56 -4.15
N VAL A 233 -16.57 -0.38 -5.30
CA VAL A 233 -16.63 0.87 -6.03
C VAL A 233 -17.90 1.62 -5.64
N PHE A 234 -17.72 2.83 -5.11
CA PHE A 234 -18.78 3.73 -4.73
C PHE A 234 -19.09 4.72 -5.87
N PHE A 235 -20.33 4.69 -6.38
CA PHE A 235 -20.84 5.67 -7.35
C PHE A 235 -21.82 6.65 -6.71
N SER A 236 -22.72 6.16 -5.86
CA SER A 236 -23.71 6.94 -5.11
C SER A 236 -24.19 6.16 -3.87
N LYS A 237 -25.04 6.76 -3.03
CA LYS A 237 -25.63 6.08 -1.85
C LYS A 237 -26.41 4.81 -2.23
N GLU A 238 -26.99 4.80 -3.42
CA GLU A 238 -27.81 3.71 -3.97
C GLU A 238 -27.01 2.72 -4.81
N CYS A 239 -25.79 3.09 -5.23
CA CYS A 239 -24.96 2.25 -6.09
C CYS A 239 -23.53 2.09 -5.56
N THR A 240 -23.30 0.92 -4.97
CA THR A 240 -21.98 0.39 -4.63
C THR A 240 -21.84 -1.02 -5.21
N LYS A 241 -20.77 -1.28 -5.98
CA LYS A 241 -20.55 -2.56 -6.67
C LYS A 241 -19.15 -3.11 -6.39
N LYS A 242 -18.93 -4.42 -6.52
CA LYS A 242 -17.58 -5.00 -6.40
C LYS A 242 -16.71 -4.58 -7.60
N ALA A 243 -15.49 -4.13 -7.36
CA ALA A 243 -14.57 -3.65 -8.40
C ALA A 243 -14.22 -4.74 -9.40
N TYR A 244 -13.96 -5.95 -8.92
CA TYR A 244 -13.90 -7.15 -9.73
C TYR A 244 -15.22 -7.93 -9.62
N THR A 245 -15.92 -8.05 -10.74
CA THR A 245 -16.93 -9.08 -10.90
C THR A 245 -16.34 -10.08 -11.89
N PRO A 246 -16.00 -11.33 -11.49
CA PRO A 246 -15.56 -12.31 -12.48
C PRO A 246 -16.63 -12.38 -13.57
N PRO A 247 -16.24 -12.48 -14.86
CA PRO A 247 -17.22 -12.65 -15.90
C PRO A 247 -18.12 -13.80 -15.46
N VAL A 248 -19.42 -13.54 -15.34
CA VAL A 248 -20.39 -14.59 -15.09
C VAL A 248 -20.37 -15.41 -16.37
N GLN A 249 -19.45 -16.39 -16.44
CA GLN A 249 -19.59 -17.49 -17.36
C GLN A 249 -20.89 -18.17 -16.94
N LYS A 250 -21.99 -17.78 -17.59
CA LYS A 250 -23.24 -18.54 -17.62
C LYS A 250 -23.01 -19.82 -18.44
N THR A 251 -21.98 -20.57 -18.10
CA THR A 251 -21.87 -21.98 -18.42
C THR A 251 -22.06 -22.67 -17.10
N SER A 252 -23.27 -23.19 -16.88
CA SER A 252 -23.44 -24.19 -15.83
C SER A 252 -22.34 -25.26 -15.99
N PHE A 253 -21.92 -25.91 -14.90
CA PHE A 253 -20.98 -27.03 -15.00
C PHE A 253 -21.43 -28.04 -16.08
N ALA A 254 -22.74 -28.24 -16.23
CA ALA A 254 -23.33 -29.03 -17.30
C ALA A 254 -22.98 -28.54 -18.72
N GLN A 255 -22.99 -27.22 -18.97
CA GLN A 255 -22.60 -26.61 -20.24
C GLN A 255 -21.09 -26.70 -20.51
N TRP A 256 -20.25 -26.49 -19.48
CA TRP A 256 -18.81 -26.67 -19.63
C TRP A 256 -18.44 -28.14 -19.93
N VAL A 257 -19.11 -29.09 -19.25
CA VAL A 257 -18.98 -30.53 -19.54
C VAL A 257 -19.47 -30.84 -20.96
N ASP A 258 -20.53 -30.20 -21.43
CA ASP A 258 -21.06 -30.34 -22.79
C ASP A 258 -20.03 -29.92 -23.85
N ASP A 259 -19.41 -28.76 -23.66
CA ASP A 259 -18.41 -28.19 -24.56
C ASP A 259 -17.07 -28.96 -24.54
N HIS A 260 -16.75 -29.60 -23.41
CA HIS A 260 -15.50 -30.35 -23.22
C HIS A 260 -15.72 -31.87 -23.15
N LYS A 261 -16.84 -32.37 -23.68
CA LYS A 261 -17.23 -33.80 -23.68
C LYS A 261 -16.08 -34.72 -24.07
N VAL A 262 -15.36 -34.41 -25.14
CA VAL A 262 -14.26 -35.25 -25.64
C VAL A 262 -13.14 -35.39 -24.60
N LEU A 263 -12.83 -34.30 -23.88
CA LEU A 263 -11.76 -34.24 -22.88
C LEU A 263 -12.19 -34.95 -21.59
N VAL A 264 -13.45 -34.79 -21.17
CA VAL A 264 -14.02 -35.48 -20.01
C VAL A 264 -14.18 -36.99 -20.26
N TYR A 265 -14.67 -37.40 -21.43
CA TYR A 265 -14.80 -38.82 -21.78
C TYR A 265 -13.45 -39.51 -21.98
N SER A 266 -12.45 -38.82 -22.55
CA SER A 266 -11.11 -39.38 -22.69
C SER A 266 -10.41 -39.53 -21.33
N LEU A 267 -10.50 -38.54 -20.43
CA LEU A 267 -10.02 -38.70 -19.06
C LEU A 267 -10.76 -39.82 -18.30
N GLY A 268 -12.08 -39.89 -18.45
CA GLY A 268 -12.91 -40.93 -17.84
C GLY A 268 -12.55 -42.34 -18.33
N ALA A 269 -12.30 -42.50 -19.64
CA ALA A 269 -11.87 -43.76 -20.23
C ALA A 269 -10.45 -44.16 -19.81
N VAL A 270 -9.53 -43.20 -19.67
CA VAL A 270 -8.17 -43.44 -19.17
C VAL A 270 -8.19 -43.83 -17.69
N LEU A 271 -9.02 -43.18 -16.87
CA LEU A 271 -9.16 -43.52 -15.44
C LEU A 271 -9.84 -44.87 -15.24
N ALA A 272 -10.89 -45.18 -16.02
CA ALA A 272 -11.54 -46.49 -15.98
C ALA A 272 -10.63 -47.61 -16.52
N GLY A 273 -9.91 -47.36 -17.62
CA GLY A 273 -8.91 -48.28 -18.16
C GLY A 273 -7.73 -48.50 -17.21
N GLY A 274 -7.25 -47.43 -16.57
CA GLY A 274 -6.20 -47.48 -15.55
C GLY A 274 -6.64 -48.24 -14.29
N ALA A 275 -7.89 -48.11 -13.88
CA ALA A 275 -8.46 -48.89 -12.77
C ALA A 275 -8.58 -50.39 -13.12
N VAL A 276 -8.96 -50.73 -14.36
CA VAL A 276 -9.03 -52.13 -14.82
C VAL A 276 -7.63 -52.75 -14.93
N VAL A 277 -6.63 -52.01 -15.42
CA VAL A 277 -5.24 -52.46 -15.46
C VAL A 277 -4.64 -52.58 -14.05
N ALA A 278 -4.97 -51.67 -13.13
CA ALA A 278 -4.52 -51.73 -11.74
C ALA A 278 -5.17 -52.88 -10.93
N MET A 279 -6.31 -53.41 -11.38
CA MET A 279 -6.97 -54.59 -10.80
C MET A 279 -6.56 -55.91 -11.46
N GLN A 280 -5.97 -55.90 -12.67
CA GLN A 280 -5.37 -57.10 -13.25
C GLN A 280 -4.08 -57.46 -12.50
N GLY A 281 -4.17 -58.43 -11.59
CA GLY A 281 -3.05 -58.97 -10.82
C GLY A 281 -3.19 -58.82 -9.30
N LYS A 282 -4.25 -58.17 -8.81
CA LYS A 282 -4.57 -58.15 -7.38
C LYS A 282 -5.73 -59.08 -7.09
N THR A 283 -5.43 -60.24 -6.52
CA THR A 283 -6.44 -61.12 -5.90
C THR A 283 -7.11 -60.35 -4.77
N LEU A 284 -8.39 -60.03 -4.95
CA LEU A 284 -9.25 -59.52 -3.88
C LEU A 284 -9.41 -60.61 -2.83
N VAL A 285 -8.63 -60.52 -1.75
CA VAL A 285 -8.89 -61.27 -0.53
C VAL A 285 -10.03 -60.54 0.18
N ILE A 286 -11.24 -61.07 0.05
CA ILE A 286 -12.38 -60.62 0.86
C ILE A 286 -12.19 -61.26 2.23
N ASP A 287 -11.67 -60.49 3.17
CA ASP A 287 -11.62 -60.90 4.57
C ASP A 287 -13.04 -60.84 5.14
N LYS A 288 -13.58 -61.98 5.58
CA LYS A 288 -14.85 -62.03 6.30
C LYS A 288 -14.54 -62.00 7.80
N ASN A 289 -14.64 -60.81 8.38
CA ASN A 289 -14.91 -60.62 9.81
C ASN A 289 -16.15 -59.74 9.95
#